data_AF-A0A2P7QFW7-F1
#
_entry.id   AF-A0A2P7QFW7-F1
#
_cell.length_a   1.000
_cell.length_b   1.000
_cell.length_c   1.000
_cell.angle_alpha   90.00
_cell.angle_beta   90.00
_cell.angle_gamma   90.00
#
_symmetry.space_group_name_H-M   'P 1'
#
loop_
_entity.id
_entity.type
_entity.pdbx_description
1 polymer ?
#
loop_
_entity_poly.entity_id
_entity_poly.type
_entity_poly.pdbx_seq_one_letter_code
_entity_poly.pdbx_strand_id
1 'polypeptide(L)'
;MRSDLIETRSHSTVARAELLGAETEAPVLERLHALVRKGYKAEIGTGTETSLIVLRHLGRSPDLLLHNSGVIEAYPGRWPRHKRSIEPPAPFLTEDVAEQLRFMRFLDTIPKPSLRDRTRRFRHKYIYFPLVVAILLGIHLAFTAMIVNG
;
A
#
# COMPACT_ATOMS: atom_id res chain seq x y z
N MET A 1 -35.30 44.20 21.62
CA MET A 1 -34.17 43.83 22.49
C MET A 1 -34.22 42.32 22.71
N ARG A 2 -33.51 41.55 21.88
CA ARG A 2 -33.37 40.08 21.96
C ARG A 2 -32.00 39.77 21.35
N SER A 3 -30.95 39.90 22.14
CA SER A 3 -29.57 39.82 21.63
C SER A 3 -28.57 39.13 22.56
N ASP A 4 -29.00 38.32 23.54
CA ASP A 4 -28.07 37.77 24.56
C ASP A 4 -28.00 36.23 24.58
N LEU A 5 -28.31 35.55 23.47
CA LEU A 5 -28.43 34.07 23.47
C LEU A 5 -27.62 33.36 22.38
N ILE A 6 -26.51 33.96 21.94
CA ILE A 6 -25.61 33.36 20.92
C ILE A 6 -24.15 33.21 21.41
N GLU A 7 -23.74 33.89 22.48
CA GLU A 7 -22.32 33.93 22.86
C GLU A 7 -21.77 32.66 23.55
N THR A 8 -22.62 31.79 24.09
CA THR A 8 -22.15 30.64 24.88
C THR A 8 -21.75 29.41 24.06
N ARG A 9 -21.99 29.40 22.74
CA ARG A 9 -21.58 28.27 21.86
C ARG A 9 -20.22 28.48 21.18
N SER A 10 -19.69 29.70 21.18
CA SER A 10 -18.44 30.03 20.49
C SER A 10 -17.18 29.66 21.29
N HIS A 11 -17.26 29.60 22.63
CA HIS A 11 -16.10 29.30 23.47
C HIS A 11 -15.83 27.79 23.65
N SER A 12 -16.84 26.93 23.49
CA SER A 12 -16.65 25.47 23.66
C SER A 12 -15.99 24.80 22.45
N THR A 13 -16.05 25.41 21.27
CA THR A 13 -15.35 24.93 20.07
C THR A 13 -13.87 25.35 20.06
N VAL A 14 -13.56 26.54 20.56
CA VAL A 14 -12.17 27.04 20.63
C VAL A 14 -11.39 26.31 21.74
N ALA A 15 -12.00 26.05 22.89
CA ALA A 15 -11.35 25.29 23.96
C ALA A 15 -11.12 23.80 23.63
N ARG A 16 -11.92 23.21 22.73
CA ARG A 16 -11.68 21.84 22.23
C ARG A 16 -10.59 21.78 21.16
N ALA A 17 -10.34 22.89 20.46
CA ALA A 17 -9.24 22.99 19.50
C ALA A 17 -7.88 23.19 20.19
N GLU A 18 -7.85 23.81 21.38
CA GLU A 18 -6.60 23.97 22.15
C GLU A 18 -6.24 22.75 23.03
N LEU A 19 -7.22 21.91 23.39
CA LEU A 19 -6.98 20.61 24.06
C LEU A 19 -6.61 19.47 23.10
N LEU A 20 -6.85 19.66 21.80
CA LEU A 20 -6.20 18.92 20.73
C LEU A 20 -4.95 19.70 20.32
N GLY A 21 -4.08 19.97 21.29
CA GLY A 21 -2.73 20.43 20.99
C GLY A 21 -2.20 19.51 19.90
N ALA A 22 -1.77 20.09 18.78
CA ALA A 22 -1.35 19.39 17.58
C ALA A 22 -0.56 18.14 17.97
N GLU A 23 -1.26 17.00 18.05
CA GLU A 23 -0.65 15.70 18.13
C GLU A 23 -0.06 15.58 16.74
N THR A 24 1.17 16.04 16.60
CA THR A 24 2.02 15.71 15.47
C THR A 24 1.99 14.19 15.43
N GLU A 25 1.09 13.61 14.63
CA GLU A 25 0.92 12.18 14.51
C GLU A 25 2.32 11.60 14.34
N ALA A 26 2.70 10.64 15.19
CA ALA A 26 4.04 10.09 15.14
C ALA A 26 4.33 9.68 13.69
N PRO A 27 5.44 10.14 13.06
CA PRO A 27 5.69 9.98 11.62
C PRO A 27 5.64 8.52 11.17
N VAL A 28 5.81 7.59 12.13
CA VAL A 28 5.60 6.15 12.01
C VAL A 28 4.21 5.81 11.46
N LEU A 29 3.13 6.35 12.04
CA LEU A 29 1.75 6.02 11.67
C LEU A 29 1.41 6.55 10.29
N GLU A 30 1.78 7.79 9.99
CA GLU A 30 1.57 8.39 8.67
C GLU A 30 2.28 7.56 7.58
N ARG A 31 3.56 7.22 7.82
CA ARG A 31 4.35 6.40 6.89
C ARG A 31 3.77 5.00 6.72
N LEU A 32 3.35 4.36 7.82
CA LEU A 32 2.68 3.07 7.79
C LEU A 32 1.40 3.13 6.95
N HIS A 33 0.54 4.12 7.21
CA HIS A 33 -0.70 4.32 6.48
C HIS A 33 -0.44 4.57 4.98
N ALA A 34 0.58 5.36 4.64
CA ALA A 34 0.94 5.63 3.26
C ALA A 34 1.42 4.36 2.53
N LEU A 35 2.23 3.52 3.18
CA LEU A 35 2.70 2.25 2.62
C LEU A 35 1.55 1.24 2.47
N VAL A 36 0.66 1.14 3.46
CA VAL A 36 -0.52 0.27 3.39
C VAL A 36 -1.43 0.69 2.24
N ARG A 37 -1.66 1.99 2.03
CA ARG A 37 -2.42 2.51 0.87
C ARG A 37 -1.80 2.13 -0.48
N LYS A 38 -0.48 2.02 -0.55
CA LYS A 38 0.23 1.56 -1.76
C LYS A 38 0.16 0.05 -1.96
N GLY A 39 -0.32 -0.70 -0.98
CA GLY A 39 -0.56 -2.14 -1.09
C GLY A 39 0.44 -3.00 -0.31
N TYR A 40 1.22 -2.40 0.59
CA TYR A 40 2.01 -3.16 1.55
C TYR A 40 1.10 -3.82 2.59
N LYS A 41 1.49 -5.02 3.01
CA LYS A 41 0.89 -5.74 4.12
C LYS A 41 1.85 -5.71 5.30
N ALA A 42 1.37 -5.19 6.42
CA ALA A 42 2.09 -5.23 7.68
C ALA A 42 1.98 -6.62 8.30
N GLU A 43 3.12 -7.21 8.59
CA GLU A 43 3.28 -8.41 9.39
C GLU A 43 4.06 -8.02 10.65
N ILE A 44 3.39 -8.10 11.80
CA ILE A 44 4.01 -7.82 13.10
C ILE A 44 4.78 -9.07 13.51
N GLY A 45 6.08 -8.92 13.76
CA GLY A 45 6.93 -9.99 14.29
C GLY A 45 7.24 -11.08 13.27
N THR A 46 8.48 -11.09 12.77
CA THR A 46 9.09 -12.32 12.24
C THR A 46 10.10 -12.81 13.26
N GLY A 47 9.75 -13.86 14.02
CA GLY A 47 10.64 -14.44 15.05
C GLY A 47 10.51 -13.74 16.40
N THR A 48 11.64 -13.37 17.02
CA THR A 48 11.75 -12.86 18.40
C THR A 48 11.70 -11.34 18.52
N GLU A 49 11.73 -10.59 17.41
CA GLU A 49 11.74 -9.12 17.42
C GLU A 49 10.32 -8.56 17.23
N THR A 50 9.72 -8.05 18.30
CA THR A 50 8.40 -7.41 18.32
C THR A 50 8.44 -5.90 18.09
N SER A 51 9.63 -5.29 18.09
CA SER A 51 9.83 -3.85 17.89
C SER A 51 9.79 -3.42 16.42
N LEU A 52 9.65 -4.37 15.49
CA LEU A 52 9.73 -4.15 14.05
C LEU A 52 8.47 -4.64 13.35
N ILE A 53 8.03 -3.85 12.36
CA ILE A 53 6.95 -4.23 11.46
C ILE A 53 7.57 -4.58 10.10
N VAL A 54 7.37 -5.81 9.65
CA VAL A 54 7.75 -6.23 8.31
C VAL A 54 6.66 -5.83 7.33
N LEU A 55 7.01 -5.05 6.32
CA LEU A 55 6.11 -4.57 5.30
C LEU A 55 6.38 -5.32 4.01
N ARG A 56 5.46 -6.22 3.65
CA ARG A 56 5.55 -7.01 2.41
C ARG A 56 4.72 -6.42 1.30
N HIS A 57 5.31 -6.31 0.11
CA HIS A 57 4.57 -5.88 -1.08
C HIS A 57 4.28 -7.06 -2.02
N LEU A 58 3.10 -7.13 -2.63
CA LEU A 58 2.80 -8.23 -3.58
C LEU A 58 3.40 -8.00 -4.97
N GLY A 59 3.50 -6.74 -5.41
CA GLY A 59 4.08 -6.37 -6.70
C GLY A 59 5.60 -6.32 -6.70
N ARG A 60 6.16 -5.76 -7.79
CA ARG A 60 7.61 -5.50 -7.94
C ARG A 60 8.05 -4.29 -7.12
N SER A 61 8.02 -4.43 -5.80
CA SER A 61 8.52 -3.46 -4.84
C SER A 61 9.32 -4.20 -3.76
N PRO A 62 10.38 -3.59 -3.20
CA PRO A 62 11.17 -4.25 -2.16
C PRO A 62 10.31 -4.46 -0.91
N ASP A 63 10.65 -5.47 -0.13
CA ASP A 63 10.06 -5.61 1.21
C ASP A 63 10.80 -4.67 2.17
N LEU A 64 10.09 -4.08 3.11
CA LEU A 64 10.61 -3.03 3.99
C LEU A 64 10.47 -3.43 5.46
N LEU A 65 11.27 -2.81 6.31
CA LEU A 65 11.12 -2.81 7.75
C LEU A 65 10.72 -1.41 8.20
N LEU A 66 9.75 -1.34 9.10
CA LEU A 66 9.40 -0.12 9.81
C LEU A 66 9.76 -0.31 11.29
N HIS A 67 10.66 0.54 11.75
CA HIS A 67 11.09 0.60 13.15
C HIS A 67 10.11 1.43 13.98
N ASN A 68 10.08 1.19 15.29
CA ASN A 68 9.31 2.01 16.24
C ASN A 68 9.73 3.50 16.24
N SER A 69 10.99 3.78 15.87
CA SER A 69 11.53 5.12 15.69
C SER A 69 10.99 5.83 14.44
N GLY A 70 10.33 5.11 13.53
CA GLY A 70 9.80 5.61 12.26
C GLY A 70 10.79 5.53 11.10
N VAL A 71 11.98 4.98 11.35
CA VAL A 71 12.96 4.66 10.32
C VAL A 71 12.43 3.53 9.45
N ILE A 72 12.60 3.67 8.14
CA ILE A 72 12.25 2.65 7.16
C ILE A 72 13.51 2.20 6.44
N GLU A 73 13.72 0.89 6.37
CA GLU A 73 14.85 0.31 5.64
C GLU A 73 14.42 -0.92 4.83
N ALA A 74 15.31 -1.38 3.96
CA ALA A 74 15.07 -2.59 3.18
C ALA A 74 15.13 -3.82 4.08
N TYR A 75 14.17 -4.74 3.89
CA TYR A 75 14.17 -6.01 4.60
C TYR A 75 15.37 -6.87 4.19
N PRO A 76 16.27 -7.26 5.11
CA PRO A 76 17.52 -7.96 4.79
C PRO A 76 17.31 -9.45 4.47
N GLY A 77 16.11 -9.99 4.69
CA GLY A 77 15.83 -11.41 4.50
C GLY A 77 15.80 -11.83 3.03
N ARG A 78 15.62 -13.14 2.81
CA ARG A 78 15.65 -13.71 1.46
C ARG A 78 14.44 -13.27 0.64
N TRP A 79 14.71 -12.50 -0.42
CA TRP A 79 13.65 -12.05 -1.33
C TRP A 79 13.20 -13.14 -2.32
N PRO A 80 11.91 -13.14 -2.68
CA PRO A 80 11.40 -13.91 -3.81
C PRO A 80 12.18 -13.64 -5.09
N ARG A 81 12.36 -14.66 -5.96
CA ARG A 81 13.14 -14.53 -7.21
C ARG A 81 12.72 -13.33 -8.07
N HIS A 82 11.43 -13.04 -8.15
CA HIS A 82 10.87 -11.94 -8.95
C HIS A 82 11.18 -10.54 -8.40
N LYS A 83 11.78 -10.43 -7.21
CA LYS A 83 12.18 -9.17 -6.58
C LYS A 83 13.69 -8.97 -6.51
N ARG A 84 14.49 -9.98 -6.85
CA ARG A 84 15.96 -9.94 -6.70
C ARG A 84 16.66 -8.88 -7.55
N SER A 85 16.03 -8.46 -8.65
CA SER A 85 16.53 -7.40 -9.53
C SER A 85 16.08 -5.99 -9.11
N ILE A 86 15.30 -5.87 -8.04
CA ILE A 86 14.84 -4.58 -7.53
C ILE A 86 15.94 -4.02 -6.65
N GLU A 87 16.35 -2.79 -6.91
CA GLU A 87 17.31 -2.12 -6.04
C GLU A 87 16.58 -1.64 -4.76
N PRO A 88 17.04 -2.04 -3.56
CA PRO A 88 16.48 -1.54 -2.33
C PRO A 88 16.72 -0.03 -2.19
N PRO A 89 15.75 0.74 -1.66
CA PRO A 89 16.00 2.12 -1.30
C PRO A 89 17.00 2.18 -0.13
N ALA A 90 17.78 3.24 -0.09
CA ALA A 90 18.52 3.61 1.12
C ALA A 90 17.54 3.89 2.28
N PRO A 91 17.96 3.71 3.54
CA PRO A 91 17.11 3.96 4.70
C PRO A 91 16.54 5.38 4.71
N PHE A 92 15.28 5.52 5.12
CA PHE A 92 14.59 6.79 5.32
C PHE A 92 14.56 7.13 6.80
N LEU A 93 15.19 8.23 7.18
CA LEU A 93 15.24 8.69 8.57
C LEU A 93 13.99 9.53 8.91
N THR A 94 13.77 9.83 10.19
CA THR A 94 12.55 10.51 10.68
C THR A 94 12.66 12.01 10.85
N GLU A 95 13.86 12.57 10.93
CA GLU A 95 14.06 13.91 11.48
C GLU A 95 14.06 15.04 10.44
N ASP A 96 14.23 14.73 9.14
CA ASP A 96 14.42 15.74 8.09
C ASP A 96 13.24 15.80 7.09
N VAL A 97 12.86 17.02 6.69
CA VAL A 97 11.91 17.30 5.61
C VAL A 97 12.42 16.73 4.28
N ALA A 98 13.74 16.74 4.05
CA ALA A 98 14.33 16.14 2.87
C ALA A 98 14.09 14.63 2.82
N GLU A 99 14.15 13.95 3.98
CA GLU A 99 13.86 12.52 4.11
C GLU A 99 12.37 12.23 3.87
N GLN A 100 11.48 13.08 4.37
CA GLN A 100 10.05 12.97 4.08
C GLN A 100 9.77 13.11 2.57
N LEU A 101 10.42 14.06 1.88
CA LEU A 101 10.29 14.21 0.43
C LEU A 101 10.87 13.01 -0.33
N ARG A 102 12.00 12.46 0.10
CA ARG A 102 12.57 11.22 -0.46
C ARG A 102 11.61 10.05 -0.30
N PHE A 103 11.00 9.91 0.87
CA PHE A 103 10.00 8.89 1.14
C PHE A 103 8.77 9.06 0.24
N MET A 104 8.24 10.27 0.10
CA MET A 104 7.12 10.57 -0.79
C MET A 104 7.44 10.23 -2.25
N ARG A 105 8.62 10.60 -2.75
CA ARG A 105 9.08 10.22 -4.10
C ARG A 105 9.18 8.71 -4.26
N PHE A 106 9.67 8.02 -3.24
CA PHE A 106 9.70 6.56 -3.24
C PHE A 106 8.29 5.98 -3.36
N LEU A 107 7.31 6.48 -2.59
CA LEU A 107 5.91 6.03 -2.69
C LEU A 107 5.32 6.16 -4.10
N ASP A 108 5.75 7.15 -4.88
CA ASP A 108 5.28 7.34 -6.25
C ASP A 108 5.89 6.35 -7.25
N THR A 109 7.05 5.78 -6.93
CA THR A 109 7.67 4.72 -7.74
C THR A 109 7.04 3.34 -7.50
N ILE A 110 6.28 3.17 -6.41
CA ILE A 110 5.70 1.88 -6.04
C ILE A 110 4.49 1.57 -6.95
N PRO A 111 4.57 0.50 -7.76
CA PRO A 111 3.44 0.11 -8.61
C PRO A 111 2.31 -0.45 -7.74
N LYS A 112 1.06 -0.05 -8.04
CA LYS A 112 -0.11 -0.66 -7.39
C LYS A 112 -0.13 -2.16 -7.68
N PRO A 113 -0.45 -3.01 -6.68
CA PRO A 113 -0.47 -4.45 -6.87
C PRO A 113 -1.51 -4.86 -7.92
N SER A 114 -1.05 -5.49 -9.01
CA SER A 114 -1.91 -5.99 -10.06
C SER A 114 -2.52 -7.35 -9.70
N LEU A 115 -3.63 -7.72 -10.33
CA LEU A 115 -4.19 -9.08 -10.22
C LEU A 115 -3.19 -10.16 -10.69
N ARG A 116 -2.24 -9.78 -11.57
CA ARG A 116 -1.15 -10.66 -12.02
C ARG A 116 -0.12 -10.94 -10.93
N ASP A 117 0.06 -10.05 -9.97
CA ASP A 117 1.06 -10.21 -8.90
C ASP A 117 0.55 -11.12 -7.77
N ARG A 118 -0.74 -11.46 -7.79
CA ARG A 118 -1.33 -12.41 -6.84
C ARG A 118 -0.88 -13.85 -7.11
N THR A 119 -1.17 -14.73 -6.16
CA THR A 119 -0.73 -16.14 -6.17
C THR A 119 -1.12 -16.87 -7.46
N ARG A 120 -0.35 -17.91 -7.83
CA ARG A 120 -0.60 -18.72 -9.03
C ARG A 120 -2.04 -19.27 -9.07
N ARG A 121 -2.58 -19.69 -7.93
CA ARG A 121 -3.97 -20.16 -7.80
C ARG A 121 -4.99 -19.07 -8.16
N PHE A 122 -4.75 -17.84 -7.68
CA PHE A 122 -5.61 -16.70 -8.00
C PHE A 122 -5.56 -16.38 -9.51
N ARG A 123 -4.36 -16.29 -10.10
CA ARG A 123 -4.21 -16.06 -11.54
C ARG A 123 -4.93 -17.12 -12.38
N HIS A 124 -4.85 -18.38 -11.98
CA HIS A 124 -5.50 -19.46 -12.73
C HIS A 124 -7.02 -19.30 -12.74
N LYS A 125 -7.62 -19.04 -11.58
CA LYS A 125 -9.07 -18.89 -11.45
C LYS A 125 -9.62 -17.64 -12.15
N TYR A 126 -8.93 -16.51 -12.04
CA TYR A 126 -9.48 -15.21 -12.45
C TYR A 126 -8.88 -14.62 -13.74
N ILE A 127 -7.78 -15.17 -14.26
CA ILE A 127 -7.14 -14.69 -15.48
C ILE A 127 -7.11 -15.80 -16.53
N TYR A 128 -6.48 -16.94 -16.22
CA TYR A 128 -6.24 -17.97 -17.23
C TYR A 128 -7.51 -18.72 -17.61
N PHE A 129 -8.32 -19.14 -16.63
CA PHE A 129 -9.58 -19.85 -16.89
C PHE A 129 -10.55 -19.06 -17.80
N PRO A 130 -10.93 -17.81 -17.47
CA PRO A 130 -11.82 -17.04 -18.35
C PRO A 130 -11.21 -16.74 -19.73
N LEU A 131 -9.89 -16.52 -19.82
CA LEU A 131 -9.20 -16.31 -21.10
C LEU A 131 -9.32 -17.55 -22.00
N VAL A 132 -9.10 -18.76 -21.45
CA VAL A 132 -9.23 -20.00 -22.20
C VAL A 132 -10.67 -20.22 -22.66
N VAL A 133 -11.65 -19.96 -21.80
CA VAL A 133 -13.07 -20.05 -22.18
C VAL A 133 -13.42 -19.08 -23.31
N ALA A 134 -12.94 -17.84 -23.25
CA ALA A 134 -13.17 -16.85 -24.30
C ALA A 134 -12.55 -17.27 -25.65
N ILE A 135 -11.34 -17.83 -25.65
CA ILE A 135 -10.68 -18.34 -26.86
C ILE A 135 -11.48 -19.50 -27.45
N LEU A 136 -11.90 -20.47 -26.62
CA LEU A 136 -12.70 -21.61 -27.07
C LEU A 136 -14.05 -21.16 -27.65
N LEU A 137 -14.72 -20.20 -27.01
CA LEU A 137 -15.95 -19.62 -27.51
C LEU A 137 -15.74 -18.93 -28.87
N GLY A 138 -14.66 -18.16 -29.01
CA GLY A 138 -14.29 -17.50 -30.27
C GLY A 138 -14.04 -18.49 -31.40
N ILE A 139 -13.31 -19.58 -31.14
CA ILE A 139 -13.09 -20.66 -32.10
C ILE A 139 -14.43 -21.31 -32.48
N HIS A 140 -15.30 -21.58 -31.50
CA HIS A 140 -16.58 -22.21 -31.75
C HIS A 140 -17.48 -21.35 -32.64
N LEU A 141 -17.60 -20.05 -32.33
CA LEU A 141 -18.36 -19.08 -33.13
C LEU A 141 -17.82 -18.95 -34.55
N ALA A 142 -16.50 -18.91 -34.73
CA ALA A 142 -15.87 -18.86 -36.04
C ALA A 142 -16.20 -20.12 -36.87
N PHE A 143 -16.18 -21.29 -36.25
CA PHE A 143 -16.53 -22.55 -36.91
C PHE A 143 -18.01 -22.60 -37.30
N THR A 144 -18.90 -22.18 -36.40
CA THR A 144 -20.34 -22.09 -36.70
C THR A 144 -20.61 -21.12 -37.86
N ALA A 145 -19.93 -19.96 -37.86
CA ALA A 145 -20.08 -18.98 -38.94
C ALA A 145 -19.59 -19.51 -40.30
N MET A 146 -18.52 -20.31 -40.34
CA MET A 146 -18.07 -20.98 -41.57
C MET A 146 -19.11 -21.99 -42.09
N ILE A 147 -19.75 -22.77 -41.21
CA ILE A 147 -20.77 -23.75 -41.61
C ILE A 147 -22.03 -23.08 -42.13
N VAL A 148 -22.41 -21.92 -41.59
CA VAL A 148 -23.63 -21.21 -42.01
C VAL A 148 -23.42 -20.44 -43.32
N ASN A 149 -22.20 -19.97 -43.59
CA ASN A 149 -21.88 -19.18 -44.79
C ASN A 149 -21.28 -19.98 -45.94
N GLY A 150 -20.97 -21.27 -45.75
CA GLY A 150 -20.43 -22.17 -46.78
C GLY A 150 -21.48 -23.16 -47.25
#